data_AF-A0A4U8S250-F1
#
_entry.id   AF-A0A4U8S250-F1
#
_cell.length_a   1.000
_cell.length_b   1.000
_cell.length_c   1.000
_cell.angle_alpha   90.00
_cell.angle_beta   90.00
_cell.angle_gamma   90.00
#
_symmetry.space_group_name_H-M   'P 1'
#
loop_
_entity.id
_entity.type
_entity.pdbx_description
1 polymer ?
#
loop_
_entity_poly.entity_id
_entity_poly.type
_entity_poly.pdbx_seq_one_letter_code
_entity_poly.pdbx_strand_id
1 'polypeptide(L)'
;MSKKSEYHIRLENENNNFISSLKHETNSSINIIINTIISNYMRQHTHTNSIASIYNKNNTKEVKEIRLKLSIDEYEFLKRSADMNGHNSVTKEAKFRLLNTLHNEKFYTAKETQLFIELRTEINILGRNINQLLRYIQSKNILRIDTQNISKTMNTIYKKIDDLAKELEEIILRTNGRI
;
A
#
# COMPACT_ATOMS: atom_id res chain seq x y z
N MET A 1 8.88 -42.52 14.94
CA MET A 1 7.62 -41.79 14.67
C MET A 1 7.93 -40.59 13.78
N SER A 2 7.27 -40.45 12.63
CA SER A 2 7.49 -39.32 11.71
C SER A 2 6.85 -38.04 12.27
N LYS A 3 7.59 -36.92 12.23
CA LYS A 3 7.13 -35.60 12.69
C LYS A 3 6.04 -35.10 11.73
N LYS A 4 4.83 -34.86 12.24
CA LYS A 4 3.72 -34.30 11.46
C LYS A 4 3.69 -32.77 11.63
N SER A 5 3.52 -32.06 10.52
CA SER A 5 3.33 -30.61 10.48
C SER A 5 1.97 -30.30 9.87
N GLU A 6 1.28 -29.27 10.39
CA GLU A 6 -0.03 -28.85 9.89
C GLU A 6 0.14 -27.68 8.92
N TYR A 7 -0.56 -27.74 7.78
CA TYR A 7 -0.52 -26.71 6.73
C TYR A 7 -1.94 -26.35 6.30
N HIS A 8 -2.23 -25.05 6.23
CA HIS A 8 -3.46 -24.54 5.64
C HIS A 8 -3.21 -24.20 4.16
N ILE A 9 -3.94 -24.85 3.26
CA ILE A 9 -3.76 -24.70 1.82
C ILE A 9 -5.02 -24.05 1.22
N ARG A 10 -4.83 -23.09 0.31
CA ARG A 10 -5.90 -22.57 -0.55
C ARG A 10 -5.71 -23.17 -1.93
N LEU A 11 -6.78 -23.74 -2.48
CA LEU A 11 -6.79 -24.37 -3.78
C LEU A 11 -7.76 -23.62 -4.69
N GLU A 12 -7.42 -23.54 -5.97
CA GLU A 12 -8.38 -23.13 -6.99
C GLU A 12 -9.56 -24.10 -7.04
N ASN A 13 -10.73 -23.62 -7.47
CA ASN A 13 -11.96 -24.40 -7.45
C ASN A 13 -11.83 -25.71 -8.23
N GLU A 14 -11.14 -25.72 -9.37
CA GLU A 14 -10.91 -26.92 -10.18
C GLU A 14 -10.12 -27.98 -9.41
N ASN A 15 -9.04 -27.57 -8.73
CA ASN A 15 -8.22 -28.44 -7.89
C ASN A 15 -9.00 -28.98 -6.68
N ASN A 16 -9.85 -28.14 -6.07
CA ASN A 16 -10.69 -28.56 -4.95
C ASN A 16 -11.78 -29.57 -5.39
N ASN A 17 -12.36 -29.37 -6.57
CA ASN A 17 -13.34 -30.27 -7.16
C ASN A 17 -12.70 -31.64 -7.45
N PHE A 18 -11.50 -31.66 -8.01
CA PHE A 18 -10.73 -32.88 -8.26
C PHE A 18 -10.40 -33.65 -6.97
N ILE A 19 -9.94 -32.96 -5.91
CA ILE A 19 -9.67 -33.63 -4.62
C ILE A 19 -10.98 -34.17 -4.01
N SER A 20 -12.08 -33.44 -4.18
CA SER A 20 -13.40 -33.86 -3.71
C SER A 20 -13.89 -35.10 -4.45
N SER A 21 -13.73 -35.20 -5.78
CA SER A 21 -14.09 -36.40 -6.54
C SER A 21 -13.27 -37.61 -6.10
N LEU A 22 -11.95 -37.45 -5.93
CA LEU A 22 -11.08 -38.51 -5.42
C LEU A 22 -11.48 -38.99 -4.02
N LYS A 23 -11.92 -38.08 -3.15
CA LYS A 23 -12.44 -38.43 -1.82
C LYS A 23 -13.66 -39.34 -1.93
N HIS A 24 -14.58 -39.03 -2.84
CA HIS A 24 -15.78 -39.84 -3.07
C HIS A 24 -15.46 -41.20 -3.68
N GLU A 25 -14.53 -41.26 -4.64
CA GLU A 25 -14.14 -42.50 -5.33
C GLU A 25 -13.34 -43.46 -4.44
N THR A 26 -12.43 -42.92 -3.63
CA THR A 26 -11.46 -43.73 -2.86
C THR A 26 -11.85 -43.94 -1.41
N ASN A 27 -12.93 -43.30 -0.94
CA ASN A 27 -13.36 -43.23 0.46
C ASN A 27 -12.20 -42.86 1.43
N SER A 28 -11.23 -42.07 0.95
CA SER A 28 -10.03 -41.70 1.69
C SER A 28 -10.12 -40.26 2.20
N SER A 29 -9.45 -39.98 3.33
CA SER A 29 -9.38 -38.60 3.82
C SER A 29 -8.58 -37.70 2.87
N ILE A 30 -8.91 -36.41 2.84
CA ILE A 30 -8.17 -35.39 2.07
C ILE A 30 -6.68 -35.43 2.39
N ASN A 31 -6.31 -35.65 3.67
CA ASN A 31 -4.92 -35.77 4.08
C ASN A 31 -4.20 -36.96 3.44
N ILE A 32 -4.87 -38.11 3.31
CA ILE A 32 -4.30 -39.28 2.63
C ILE A 32 -4.12 -38.98 1.14
N ILE A 33 -5.13 -38.37 0.53
CA ILE A 33 -5.09 -38.01 -0.90
C ILE A 33 -3.93 -37.06 -1.19
N ILE A 34 -3.81 -35.97 -0.42
CA ILE A 34 -2.73 -34.99 -0.57
C ILE A 34 -1.36 -35.65 -0.36
N ASN A 35 -1.18 -36.44 0.71
CA ASN A 35 0.11 -37.11 0.95
C ASN A 35 0.45 -38.12 -0.15
N THR A 36 -0.53 -38.82 -0.71
CA THR A 36 -0.34 -39.74 -1.84
C THR A 36 0.05 -39.00 -3.11
N ILE A 37 -0.60 -37.88 -3.41
CA ILE A 37 -0.25 -37.02 -4.56
C ILE A 37 1.18 -36.50 -4.41
N ILE A 38 1.53 -35.96 -3.24
CA ILE A 38 2.88 -35.48 -2.94
C ILE A 38 3.90 -36.62 -3.10
N SER A 39 3.61 -37.81 -2.56
CA SER A 39 4.51 -38.96 -2.64
C SER A 39 4.68 -39.48 -4.06
N ASN A 40 3.61 -39.48 -4.87
CA ASN A 40 3.65 -39.84 -6.28
C ASN A 40 4.48 -38.85 -7.08
N TYR A 41 4.26 -37.56 -6.85
CA TYR A 41 5.03 -36.49 -7.48
C TYR A 41 6.53 -36.62 -7.16
N MET A 42 6.89 -36.78 -5.87
CA MET A 42 8.28 -36.97 -5.43
C MET A 42 8.94 -38.20 -6.07
N ARG A 43 8.19 -39.31 -6.22
CA ARG A 43 8.69 -40.53 -6.88
C ARG A 43 8.93 -40.36 -8.37
N GLN A 44 8.13 -39.54 -9.05
CA GLN A 44 8.26 -39.26 -10.48
C GLN A 44 9.33 -38.20 -10.78
N HIS A 45 9.71 -37.36 -9.81
CA HIS A 45 10.59 -36.20 -10.00
C HIS A 45 11.84 -36.26 -9.12
N THR A 46 12.35 -37.46 -8.87
CA THR A 46 13.45 -37.72 -7.92
C THR A 46 14.73 -36.91 -8.19
N HIS A 47 14.94 -36.34 -9.38
CA HIS A 47 16.20 -35.69 -9.79
C HIS A 47 16.07 -34.28 -10.43
N THR A 48 14.94 -33.58 -10.34
CA THR A 48 14.84 -32.21 -10.89
C THR A 48 14.40 -31.19 -9.86
N ASN A 49 15.33 -30.32 -9.45
CA ASN A 49 15.14 -29.12 -8.62
C ASN A 49 14.28 -28.03 -9.34
N SER A 50 13.29 -28.39 -10.14
CA SER A 50 12.57 -27.46 -11.03
C SER A 50 11.57 -26.56 -10.32
N ILE A 51 11.00 -26.97 -9.18
CA ILE A 51 10.04 -26.12 -8.45
C ILE A 51 10.75 -24.95 -7.75
N ALA A 52 11.93 -25.19 -7.18
CA ALA A 52 12.68 -24.17 -6.45
C ALA A 52 13.13 -23.01 -7.37
N SER A 53 13.47 -23.30 -8.64
CA SER A 53 13.87 -22.28 -9.61
C SER A 53 12.70 -21.44 -10.12
N ILE A 54 11.47 -21.97 -10.13
CA ILE A 54 10.25 -21.22 -10.48
C ILE A 54 9.84 -20.27 -9.34
N TYR A 55 9.99 -20.70 -8.08
CA TYR A 55 9.64 -19.88 -6.90
C TYR A 55 10.63 -18.74 -6.62
N ASN A 56 11.93 -18.95 -6.86
CA ASN A 56 12.96 -17.94 -6.56
C ASN A 56 12.93 -16.69 -7.44
N LYS A 57 12.08 -16.65 -8.49
CA LYS A 57 11.97 -15.47 -9.36
C LYS A 57 10.98 -14.42 -8.87
N ASN A 58 10.16 -14.73 -7.87
CA ASN A 58 9.11 -13.84 -7.36
C ASN A 58 9.35 -13.44 -5.89
N ASN A 59 10.15 -12.38 -5.70
CA ASN A 59 10.13 -11.47 -4.53
C ASN A 59 9.92 -12.09 -3.14
N THR A 60 10.99 -12.58 -2.52
CA THR A 60 11.00 -12.91 -1.09
C THR A 60 11.22 -11.66 -0.23
N LYS A 61 10.21 -10.79 -0.14
CA LYS A 61 10.02 -10.07 1.13
C LYS A 61 9.40 -11.09 2.10
N GLU A 62 9.98 -11.28 3.28
CA GLU A 62 9.35 -12.08 4.31
C GLU A 62 7.99 -11.47 4.67
N VAL A 63 6.90 -12.08 4.19
CA VAL A 63 5.54 -11.66 4.52
C VAL A 63 5.04 -12.52 5.67
N LYS A 64 4.51 -11.86 6.71
CA LYS A 64 3.81 -12.50 7.83
C LYS A 64 2.32 -12.17 7.74
N GLU A 65 1.46 -13.16 8.02
CA GLU A 65 0.00 -13.00 8.05
C GLU A 65 -0.47 -12.81 9.50
N ILE A 66 -1.39 -11.86 9.72
CA ILE A 66 -2.11 -11.67 10.98
C ILE A 66 -3.59 -11.88 10.71
N ARG A 67 -4.25 -12.69 11.55
CA ARG A 67 -5.71 -12.90 11.50
C ARG A 67 -6.38 -12.19 12.66
N LEU A 68 -7.35 -11.34 12.34
CA LEU A 68 -8.15 -10.59 13.31
C LEU A 68 -9.55 -11.22 13.37
N LYS A 69 -10.02 -11.52 14.57
CA LYS A 69 -11.43 -11.83 14.84
C LYS A 69 -12.06 -10.57 15.40
N LEU A 70 -13.18 -10.15 14.81
CA LEU A 70 -13.90 -8.95 15.17
C LEU A 70 -15.34 -9.32 15.51
N SER A 71 -15.93 -8.59 16.45
CA SER A 71 -17.38 -8.58 16.61
C SER A 71 -18.05 -7.91 15.41
N ILE A 72 -19.36 -8.09 15.29
CA ILE A 72 -20.15 -7.47 14.20
C ILE A 72 -20.04 -5.94 14.29
N ASP A 73 -20.14 -5.38 15.50
CA ASP A 73 -20.07 -3.93 15.71
C ASP A 73 -18.68 -3.35 15.38
N GLU A 74 -17.62 -4.07 15.73
CA GLU A 74 -16.23 -3.70 15.37
C GLU A 74 -16.02 -3.70 13.86
N TYR A 75 -16.55 -4.72 13.17
CA TYR A 75 -16.47 -4.80 11.72
C TYR A 75 -17.25 -3.67 11.04
N GLU A 76 -18.48 -3.40 11.47
CA GLU A 76 -19.31 -2.32 10.92
C GLU A 76 -18.74 -0.92 11.23
N PHE A 77 -18.06 -0.75 12.37
CA PHE A 77 -17.29 0.44 12.65
C PHE A 77 -16.14 0.62 11.64
N LEU A 78 -15.32 -0.41 11.42
CA LEU A 78 -14.20 -0.34 10.48
C LEU A 78 -14.67 -0.15 9.04
N LYS A 79 -15.80 -0.74 8.66
CA LYS A 79 -16.40 -0.57 7.33
C LYS A 79 -16.79 0.87 7.08
N ARG A 80 -17.55 1.49 7.99
CA ARG A 80 -17.91 2.92 7.91
C ARG A 80 -16.67 3.81 7.88
N SER A 81 -15.68 3.50 8.72
CA SER A 81 -14.42 4.27 8.74
C SER A 81 -13.64 4.14 7.43
N ALA A 82 -13.60 2.95 6.83
CA ALA A 82 -12.93 2.73 5.55
C ALA A 82 -13.53 3.64 4.47
N ASP A 83 -14.85 3.70 4.37
CA ASP A 83 -15.55 4.56 3.42
C ASP A 83 -15.24 6.05 3.66
N MET A 84 -15.27 6.50 4.93
CA MET A 84 -14.95 7.89 5.29
C MET A 84 -13.51 8.29 4.94
N ASN A 85 -12.57 7.36 5.09
CA ASN A 85 -11.14 7.56 4.87
C ASN A 85 -10.71 7.32 3.40
N GLY A 86 -11.63 6.89 2.54
CA GLY A 86 -11.35 6.57 1.13
C GLY A 86 -10.62 5.24 0.94
N HIS A 87 -10.70 4.33 1.91
CA HIS A 87 -10.16 2.98 1.79
C HIS A 87 -11.19 2.03 1.17
N ASN A 88 -10.75 1.20 0.22
CA ASN A 88 -11.63 0.28 -0.50
C ASN A 88 -11.90 -1.06 0.22
N SER A 89 -11.38 -1.25 1.44
CA SER A 89 -11.66 -2.44 2.24
C SER A 89 -11.42 -2.23 3.73
N VAL A 90 -12.15 -2.98 4.56
CA VAL A 90 -11.95 -3.07 6.01
C VAL A 90 -10.52 -3.49 6.36
N THR A 91 -9.93 -4.38 5.58
CA THR A 91 -8.54 -4.82 5.78
C THR A 91 -7.55 -3.67 5.65
N LYS A 92 -7.72 -2.78 4.67
CA LYS A 92 -6.84 -1.60 4.53
C LYS A 92 -7.00 -0.64 5.70
N GLU A 93 -8.23 -0.41 6.16
CA GLU A 93 -8.50 0.42 7.33
C GLU A 93 -7.88 -0.16 8.61
N ALA A 94 -8.03 -1.47 8.83
CA ALA A 94 -7.42 -2.16 9.96
C ALA A 94 -5.89 -2.09 9.92
N LYS A 95 -5.28 -2.33 8.75
CA LYS A 95 -3.83 -2.19 8.53
C LYS A 95 -3.36 -0.76 8.77
N PHE A 96 -4.08 0.23 8.23
CA PHE A 96 -3.79 1.66 8.41
C PHE A 96 -3.78 2.04 9.89
N ARG A 97 -4.80 1.63 10.66
CA ARG A 97 -4.87 1.88 12.10
C ARG A 97 -3.74 1.20 12.85
N LEU A 98 -3.47 -0.08 12.55
CA LEU A 98 -2.38 -0.82 13.18
C LEU A 98 -1.03 -0.16 12.94
N LEU A 99 -0.73 0.24 11.69
CA LEU A 99 0.52 0.92 11.35
C LEU A 99 0.65 2.26 12.07
N ASN A 100 -0.42 3.06 12.13
CA ASN A 100 -0.43 4.32 12.89
C ASN A 100 -0.25 4.13 14.40
N THR A 101 -0.66 3.01 14.97
CA THR A 101 -0.43 2.69 16.38
C THR A 101 1.01 2.23 16.63
N LEU A 102 1.63 1.52 15.68
CA LEU A 102 2.97 0.95 15.84
C LEU A 102 4.10 1.93 15.54
N HIS A 103 3.83 2.96 14.73
CA HIS A 103 4.83 3.94 14.32
C HIS A 103 4.60 5.29 15.02
N ASN A 104 5.70 5.95 15.43
CA ASN A 104 5.65 7.30 15.99
C ASN A 104 5.27 8.36 14.94
N GLU A 105 5.42 8.04 13.65
CA GLU A 105 5.03 8.90 12.54
C GLU A 105 3.62 8.54 12.06
N LYS A 106 2.77 9.56 11.87
CA LYS A 106 1.40 9.40 11.38
C LYS A 106 1.39 9.08 9.88
N PHE A 107 0.76 7.98 9.51
CA PHE A 107 0.32 7.68 8.15
C PHE A 107 -1.01 8.37 7.86
N TYR A 108 -1.19 8.76 6.61
CA TYR A 108 -2.39 9.47 6.17
C TYR A 108 -3.31 8.55 5.38
N THR A 109 -4.60 8.85 5.45
CA THR A 109 -5.64 8.16 4.71
C THR A 109 -5.53 8.45 3.22
N ALA A 110 -6.17 7.62 2.39
CA ALA A 110 -6.25 7.88 0.95
C ALA A 110 -6.85 9.26 0.64
N LYS A 111 -7.88 9.67 1.40
CA LYS A 111 -8.52 10.98 1.26
C LYS A 111 -7.60 12.14 1.63
N GLU A 112 -6.89 12.05 2.77
CA GLU A 112 -5.91 13.06 3.17
C GLU A 112 -4.77 13.16 2.14
N THR A 113 -4.29 12.02 1.65
CA THR A 113 -3.24 11.97 0.62
C THR A 113 -3.68 12.68 -0.67
N GLN A 114 -4.92 12.46 -1.11
CA GLN A 114 -5.48 13.15 -2.27
C GLN A 114 -5.58 14.66 -2.03
N LEU A 115 -6.03 15.09 -0.85
CA LEU A 115 -6.07 16.50 -0.47
C LEU A 115 -4.67 17.14 -0.49
N PHE A 116 -3.64 16.43 -0.06
CA PHE A 116 -2.26 16.90 -0.13
C PHE A 116 -1.75 17.04 -1.57
N ILE A 117 -2.15 16.15 -2.48
CA ILE A 117 -1.82 16.25 -3.91
C ILE A 117 -2.45 17.51 -4.52
N GLU A 118 -3.72 17.75 -4.21
CA GLU A 118 -4.47 18.94 -4.66
C GLU A 118 -3.84 20.23 -4.09
N LEU A 119 -3.58 20.26 -2.79
CA LEU A 119 -2.93 21.38 -2.11
C LEU A 119 -1.56 21.69 -2.73
N ARG A 120 -0.73 20.67 -2.99
CA ARG A 120 0.56 20.84 -3.67
C ARG A 120 0.41 21.47 -5.05
N THR A 121 -0.64 21.09 -5.78
CA THR A 121 -0.90 21.61 -7.12
C THR A 121 -1.26 23.09 -7.08
N GLU A 122 -2.13 23.49 -6.15
CA GLU A 122 -2.51 24.90 -5.92
C GLU A 122 -1.31 25.75 -5.48
N ILE A 123 -0.49 25.22 -4.56
CA ILE A 123 0.76 25.85 -4.11
C ILE A 123 1.70 26.10 -5.30
N ASN A 124 1.85 25.12 -6.21
CA ASN A 124 2.66 25.29 -7.42
C ASN A 124 2.10 26.32 -8.40
N ILE A 125 0.77 26.45 -8.49
CA ILE A 125 0.12 27.49 -9.29
C ILE A 125 0.41 28.87 -8.69
N LEU A 126 0.25 29.02 -7.37
CA LEU A 126 0.56 30.27 -6.65
C LEU A 126 2.03 30.69 -6.85
N GLY A 127 2.97 29.75 -6.72
CA GLY A 127 4.39 30.03 -6.95
C GLY A 127 4.68 30.54 -8.37
N ARG A 128 4.03 29.96 -9.39
CA ARG A 128 4.14 30.42 -10.79
C ARG A 128 3.56 31.82 -10.97
N ASN A 129 2.38 32.08 -10.40
CA ASN A 129 1.71 33.39 -10.48
C ASN A 129 2.55 34.49 -9.81
N ILE A 130 3.14 34.21 -8.64
CA ILE A 130 4.03 35.13 -7.94
C ILE A 130 5.27 35.45 -8.77
N ASN A 131 5.89 34.44 -9.39
CA ASN A 131 7.06 34.63 -10.25
C ASN A 131 6.72 35.48 -11.49
N GLN A 132 5.55 35.26 -12.11
CA GLN A 132 5.08 36.09 -13.21
C GLN A 132 4.86 37.55 -12.78
N LEU A 133 4.24 37.77 -11.62
CA LEU A 133 4.01 39.11 -11.06
C LEU A 133 5.34 39.83 -10.78
N LEU A 134 6.33 39.13 -10.24
CA LEU A 134 7.68 39.66 -10.06
C LEU A 134 8.31 40.11 -11.38
N ARG A 135 8.28 39.25 -12.40
CA ARG A 135 8.83 39.59 -13.73
C ARG A 135 8.13 40.80 -14.35
N TYR A 136 6.81 40.92 -14.15
CA TYR A 136 6.04 42.05 -14.62
C TYR A 136 6.38 43.36 -13.88
N ILE A 137 6.53 43.30 -12.55
CA ILE A 137 6.97 44.46 -11.75
C ILE A 137 8.39 44.89 -12.14
N GLN A 138 9.29 43.95 -12.41
CA GLN A 138 10.66 44.24 -12.85
C GLN A 138 10.70 44.83 -14.26
N SER A 139 9.82 44.40 -15.17
CA SER A 139 9.81 44.86 -16.56
C SER A 139 9.16 46.24 -16.72
N LYS A 140 8.20 46.59 -15.86
CA LYS A 140 7.69 47.95 -15.79
C LYS A 140 8.52 48.74 -14.78
N ASN A 141 9.34 49.66 -15.29
CA ASN A 141 10.12 50.64 -14.52
C ASN A 141 9.19 51.59 -13.71
N ILE A 142 8.38 51.06 -12.79
CA ILE A 142 7.42 51.80 -11.97
C ILE A 142 8.21 52.43 -10.83
N LEU A 143 8.60 53.69 -11.06
CA LEU A 143 9.57 54.51 -10.31
C LEU A 143 9.25 54.82 -8.84
N ARG A 144 8.36 54.07 -8.17
CA ARG A 144 8.00 54.32 -6.75
C ARG A 144 7.73 53.07 -5.91
N ILE A 145 8.06 51.90 -6.44
CA ILE A 145 7.87 50.64 -5.73
C ILE A 145 9.24 50.19 -5.21
N ASP A 146 9.35 49.88 -3.92
CA ASP A 146 10.52 49.23 -3.33
C ASP A 146 10.64 47.80 -3.88
N THR A 147 11.11 47.71 -5.12
CA THR A 147 11.24 46.49 -5.90
C THR A 147 12.19 45.50 -5.25
N GLN A 148 13.16 45.97 -4.45
CA GLN A 148 14.05 45.11 -3.66
C GLN A 148 13.31 44.42 -2.53
N ASN A 149 12.54 45.14 -1.70
CA ASN A 149 11.77 44.52 -0.62
C ASN A 149 10.65 43.62 -1.15
N ILE A 150 10.00 44.00 -2.25
CA ILE A 150 8.99 43.14 -2.89
C ILE A 150 9.63 41.87 -3.46
N SER A 151 10.76 41.98 -4.16
CA SER A 151 11.48 40.82 -4.67
C SER A 151 11.92 39.88 -3.55
N LYS A 152 12.43 40.43 -2.44
CA LYS A 152 12.85 39.65 -1.28
C LYS A 152 11.67 38.94 -0.61
N THR A 153 10.54 39.63 -0.45
CA THR A 153 9.31 39.09 0.14
C THR A 153 8.74 37.98 -0.73
N MET A 154 8.62 38.20 -2.04
CA MET A 154 8.11 37.20 -2.96
C MET A 154 9.03 35.99 -3.11
N ASN A 155 10.35 36.17 -3.10
CA ASN A 155 11.29 35.05 -3.06
C ASN A 155 11.15 34.24 -1.75
N THR A 156 10.87 34.90 -0.63
CA THR A 156 10.63 34.23 0.65
C THR A 156 9.32 33.44 0.62
N ILE A 157 8.25 34.02 0.06
CA ILE A 157 6.97 33.34 -0.13
C ILE A 157 7.14 32.14 -1.06
N TYR A 158 7.83 32.31 -2.19
CA TYR A 158 8.11 31.23 -3.12
C TYR A 158 8.89 30.09 -2.47
N LYS A 159 9.95 30.37 -1.70
CA LYS A 159 10.69 29.34 -0.97
C LYS A 159 9.81 28.57 0.01
N LYS A 160 9.00 29.28 0.82
CA LYS A 160 8.09 28.62 1.77
C LYS A 160 7.05 27.73 1.08
N ILE A 161 6.55 28.18 -0.07
CA ILE A 161 5.63 27.43 -0.93
C ILE A 161 6.32 26.17 -1.47
N ASP A 162 7.56 26.28 -1.94
CA ASP A 162 8.35 25.15 -2.45
C ASP A 162 8.72 24.15 -1.36
N ASP A 163 9.11 24.62 -0.18
CA ASP A 163 9.41 23.78 0.98
C ASP A 163 8.16 23.01 1.44
N LEU A 164 7.00 23.68 1.52
CA LEU A 164 5.71 23.03 1.78
C LEU A 164 5.37 21.97 0.73
N ALA A 165 5.63 22.24 -0.55
CA ALA A 165 5.38 21.28 -1.62
C ALA A 165 6.24 20.01 -1.48
N LYS A 166 7.50 20.16 -1.05
CA LYS A 166 8.42 19.05 -0.77
C LYS A 166 8.01 18.23 0.45
N GLU A 167 7.63 18.90 1.54
CA GLU A 167 7.11 18.20 2.73
C GLU A 167 5.88 17.36 2.40
N LEU A 168 4.96 17.88 1.58
CA LEU A 168 3.79 17.14 1.11
C LEU A 168 4.19 15.94 0.23
N GLU A 169 5.21 16.08 -0.63
CA GLU A 169 5.72 14.98 -1.45
C GLU A 169 6.32 13.86 -0.60
N GLU A 170 7.11 14.18 0.42
CA GLU A 170 7.63 13.19 1.35
C GLU A 170 6.52 12.43 2.07
N ILE A 171 5.48 13.13 2.51
CA ILE A 171 4.30 12.53 3.16
C ILE A 171 3.61 11.53 2.21
N ILE A 172 3.42 11.89 0.95
CA ILE A 172 2.77 11.04 -0.06
C ILE A 172 3.59 9.78 -0.31
N LEU A 173 4.91 9.91 -0.50
CA LEU A 173 5.80 8.77 -0.77
C LEU A 173 5.84 7.78 0.40
N ARG A 174 5.89 8.28 1.64
CA ARG A 174 5.87 7.43 2.85
C ARG A 174 4.55 6.64 2.97
N THR A 175 3.44 7.27 2.58
CA THR A 175 2.10 6.66 2.65
C THR A 175 1.93 5.59 1.57
N ASN A 176 2.29 5.88 0.32
CA ASN A 176 2.14 4.93 -0.80
C ASN A 176 3.13 3.75 -0.77
N GLY A 177 4.29 3.90 -0.12
CA GLY A 177 5.28 2.82 -0.03
C GLY A 177 4.93 1.69 0.96
N ARG A 178 3.90 1.87 1.80
CA ARG A 178 3.63 0.98 2.95
C ARG A 178 2.18 0.51 3.07
N ILE A 179 1.20 1.26 2.54
CA ILE A 179 -0.23 0.90 2.61
C ILE A 179 -0.61 -0.09 1.50
#